data_AF-A0A3C0WUD2-F1
#
_entry.id   AF-A0A3C0WUD2-F1
#
_cell.length_a   1.000
_cell.length_b   1.000
_cell.length_c   1.000
_cell.angle_alpha   90.00
_cell.angle_beta   90.00
_cell.angle_gamma   90.00
#
_symmetry.space_group_name_H-M   'P 1'
#
loop_
_entity.id
_entity.type
_entity.pdbx_description
1 polymer ?
#
loop_
_entity_poly.entity_id
_entity_poly.type
_entity_poly.pdbx_seq_one_letter_code
_entity_poly.pdbx_strand_id
1 'polypeptide(L)'
;MPGRVPQTVYFLVRDGRYLIGSSRLRHTLTPLLEQEGGHIGYDVRPSQRGKGYATRLLALTMEEARGLGLTGVLVTCDDDNYASARVIEKNGGGLINKVVPEDGDKLIRRYWIDL
;
A
#
# COMPACT_ATOMS: atom_id res chain seq x y z
N MET A 1 -3.17 -21.16 3.35
CA MET A 1 -4.09 -20.71 2.27
C MET A 1 -3.25 -20.13 1.16
N PRO A 2 -3.49 -20.49 -0.12
CA PRO A 2 -2.76 -19.90 -1.25
C PRO A 2 -2.90 -18.38 -1.21
N GLY A 3 -1.82 -17.64 -1.46
CA GLY A 3 -1.82 -16.17 -1.55
C GLY A 3 -1.82 -15.40 -0.22
N ARG A 4 -1.77 -16.06 0.94
CA ARG A 4 -1.59 -15.39 2.24
C ARG A 4 -0.14 -15.51 2.72
N VAL A 5 0.43 -14.37 3.09
CA VAL A 5 1.75 -14.23 3.70
C VAL A 5 1.59 -13.63 5.10
N PRO A 6 2.58 -13.82 5.99
CA PRO A 6 2.64 -13.07 7.24
C PRO A 6 2.53 -11.56 6.96
N GLN A 7 1.66 -10.90 7.71
CA GLN A 7 1.46 -9.46 7.60
C GLN A 7 1.16 -8.86 8.96
N THR A 8 1.65 -7.64 9.18
CA THR A 8 1.29 -6.81 10.33
C THR A 8 0.19 -5.84 9.91
N VAL A 9 -0.83 -5.67 10.75
CA VAL A 9 -1.91 -4.70 10.53
C VAL A 9 -1.71 -3.52 11.47
N TYR A 10 -1.64 -2.33 10.89
CA TYR A 10 -1.52 -1.07 11.61
C TYR A 10 -2.81 -0.26 11.51
N PHE A 11 -3.11 0.50 12.54
CA PHE A 11 -4.27 1.38 12.60
C PHE A 11 -3.83 2.83 12.83
N LEU A 12 -4.28 3.74 11.98
CA LEU A 12 -4.11 5.16 12.22
C LEU A 12 -5.23 5.63 13.15
N VAL A 13 -4.87 5.96 14.40
CA VAL A 13 -5.80 6.41 15.42
C VAL A 13 -5.48 7.84 15.81
N ARG A 14 -6.47 8.73 15.74
CA ARG A 14 -6.36 10.11 16.21
C ARG A 14 -6.85 10.21 17.65
N ASP A 15 -6.10 10.93 18.50
CA ASP A 15 -6.42 11.17 19.92
C ASP A 15 -6.67 9.89 20.73
N GLY A 16 -6.09 8.77 20.31
CA GLY A 16 -6.26 7.45 20.93
C GLY A 16 -7.67 6.85 20.84
N ARG A 17 -8.60 7.48 20.10
CA ARG A 17 -10.03 7.08 20.08
C ARG A 17 -10.64 6.99 18.70
N TYR A 18 -10.18 7.79 17.75
CA TYR A 18 -10.80 7.89 16.44
C TYR A 18 -10.02 7.09 15.40
N LEU A 19 -10.56 5.94 15.00
CA LEU A 19 -10.01 5.16 13.90
C LEU A 19 -10.19 5.89 12.57
N ILE A 20 -9.07 6.23 11.93
CA ILE A 20 -9.01 6.97 10.67
C ILE A 20 -8.86 6.02 9.48
N GLY A 21 -8.01 5.02 9.61
CA GLY A 21 -7.67 4.10 8.54
C GLY A 21 -6.83 2.93 9.04
N SER A 22 -6.55 2.00 8.13
CA SER A 22 -5.71 0.83 8.41
C SER A 22 -4.72 0.60 7.30
N SER A 23 -3.58 0.02 7.66
CA SER A 23 -2.53 -0.40 6.74
C SER A 23 -2.17 -1.85 7.01
N ARG A 24 -1.83 -2.58 5.96
CA ARG A 24 -1.38 -3.96 5.98
C ARG A 24 0.00 -4.01 5.39
N LEU A 25 0.99 -4.40 6.19
CA LEU A 25 2.37 -4.60 5.77
C LEU A 25 2.64 -6.09 5.66
N ARG A 26 2.74 -6.58 4.44
CA ARG A 26 3.14 -7.94 4.10
C ARG A 26 4.67 -8.02 4.15
N HIS A 27 5.20 -9.00 4.87
CA HIS A 27 6.65 -9.11 5.11
C HIS A 27 7.40 -9.76 3.94
N THR A 28 6.66 -10.48 3.09
CA THR A 28 7.14 -11.12 1.86
C THR A 28 6.03 -11.08 0.81
N LEU A 29 6.37 -11.31 -0.45
CA LEU A 29 5.41 -11.43 -1.55
C LEU A 29 5.43 -12.84 -2.15
N THR A 30 4.26 -13.32 -2.56
CA THR A 30 4.11 -14.42 -3.51
C THR A 30 4.09 -13.84 -4.92
N PRO A 31 4.25 -14.66 -5.98
CA PRO A 31 4.16 -14.19 -7.37
C PRO A 31 2.87 -13.41 -7.66
N LEU A 32 1.73 -13.84 -7.09
CA LEU A 32 0.46 -13.11 -7.20
C LEU A 32 0.52 -11.72 -6.54
N LEU A 33 1.10 -11.65 -5.34
CA LEU A 33 1.26 -10.37 -4.63
C LEU A 33 2.26 -9.44 -5.33
N GLU A 34 3.24 -9.98 -6.06
CA GLU A 34 4.13 -9.16 -6.91
C GLU A 34 3.40 -8.54 -8.09
N GLN A 35 2.30 -9.12 -8.56
CA GLN A 35 1.51 -8.58 -9.66
C GLN A 35 0.50 -7.53 -9.19
N GLU A 36 -0.33 -7.85 -8.19
CA GLU A 36 -1.47 -6.98 -7.82
C GLU A 36 -1.57 -6.64 -6.33
N GLY A 37 -0.82 -7.30 -5.45
CA GLY A 37 -0.97 -7.14 -4.00
C GLY A 37 -0.06 -6.10 -3.34
N GLY A 38 1.21 -6.10 -3.71
CA GLY A 38 2.27 -5.30 -3.08
C GLY A 38 2.59 -5.70 -1.64
N HIS A 39 3.59 -5.04 -1.07
CA HIS A 39 3.93 -5.14 0.35
C HIS A 39 2.94 -4.38 1.20
N ILE A 40 2.50 -3.20 0.76
CA ILE A 40 1.66 -2.31 1.56
C ILE A 40 0.31 -2.13 0.89
N GLY A 41 -0.75 -2.39 1.65
CA GLY A 41 -2.12 -1.99 1.30
C GLY A 41 -2.71 -1.11 2.40
N TYR A 42 -3.40 -0.04 2.04
CA TYR A 42 -3.99 0.88 3.02
C TYR A 42 -5.41 1.28 2.62
N ASP A 43 -6.22 1.63 3.61
CA ASP A 43 -7.53 2.26 3.39
C ASP A 43 -7.78 3.35 4.44
N VAL A 44 -8.51 4.38 4.03
CA VAL A 44 -8.93 5.49 4.87
C VAL A 44 -10.44 5.60 4.85
N ARG A 45 -11.03 5.73 6.04
CA ARG A 45 -12.47 5.89 6.24
C ARG A 45 -13.01 6.97 5.31
N PRO A 46 -14.13 6.75 4.59
CA PRO A 46 -14.66 7.72 3.61
C PRO A 46 -14.76 9.16 4.11
N SER A 47 -15.23 9.37 5.35
CA SER A 47 -15.37 10.70 5.96
C SER A 47 -14.05 11.42 6.30
N GLN A 48 -12.92 10.71 6.18
CA GLN A 48 -11.58 11.23 6.46
C GLN A 48 -10.71 11.31 5.20
N ARG A 49 -11.23 10.95 4.02
CA ARG A 49 -10.53 11.09 2.74
C ARG A 49 -10.32 12.57 2.39
N GLY A 50 -9.33 12.86 1.56
CA GLY A 50 -8.98 14.24 1.15
C GLY A 50 -8.22 15.06 2.20
N LYS A 51 -7.94 14.51 3.39
CA LYS A 51 -7.26 15.21 4.50
C LYS A 51 -5.78 14.84 4.66
N GLY A 52 -5.18 14.17 3.68
CA GLY A 52 -3.77 13.74 3.71
C GLY A 52 -3.47 12.49 4.56
N TYR A 53 -4.47 11.89 5.21
CA TYR A 53 -4.24 10.73 6.09
C TYR A 53 -3.67 9.50 5.38
N ALA A 54 -4.04 9.24 4.13
CA ALA A 54 -3.47 8.11 3.37
C ALA A 54 -1.97 8.30 3.13
N THR A 55 -1.55 9.52 2.77
CA THR A 55 -0.13 9.88 2.63
C THR A 55 0.63 9.66 3.92
N ARG A 56 0.09 10.12 5.06
CA ARG A 56 0.73 9.91 6.37
C ARG A 56 0.78 8.44 6.78
N LEU A 57 -0.30 7.70 6.53
CA LEU A 57 -0.38 6.28 6.87
C LEU A 57 0.62 5.44 6.06
N LEU A 58 0.76 5.71 4.76
CA LEU A 58 1.78 5.05 3.93
C LEU A 58 3.19 5.37 4.45
N ALA A 59 3.50 6.64 4.72
CA ALA A 59 4.79 7.05 5.28
C ALA A 59 5.14 6.30 6.58
N LEU A 60 4.21 6.26 7.54
CA LEU A 60 4.40 5.52 8.80
C LEU A 60 4.58 4.02 8.55
N THR A 61 3.84 3.43 7.60
CA THR A 61 3.99 2.00 7.28
C THR A 61 5.36 1.70 6.65
N MET A 62 5.95 2.65 5.91
CA MET A 62 7.29 2.50 5.37
C MET A 62 8.37 2.55 6.46
N GLU A 63 8.18 3.34 7.52
CA GLU A 63 9.06 3.33 8.69
C GLU A 63 9.07 1.94 9.35
N GLU A 64 7.89 1.34 9.50
CA GLU A 64 7.75 -0.04 10.01
C GLU A 64 8.42 -1.07 9.08
N ALA A 65 8.28 -0.91 7.76
CA ALA A 65 8.92 -1.77 6.77
C ALA A 65 10.46 -1.73 6.85
N ARG A 66 11.05 -0.54 7.08
CA ARG A 66 12.49 -0.40 7.38
C ARG A 66 12.87 -1.14 8.65
N GLY A 67 12.05 -1.06 9.69
CA GLY A 67 12.25 -1.79 10.94
C GLY A 67 12.28 -3.31 10.78
N LEU A 68 11.59 -3.84 9.76
CA LEU A 68 11.65 -5.25 9.38
C LEU A 68 12.85 -5.63 8.49
N GLY A 69 13.69 -4.66 8.12
CA GLY A 69 14.86 -4.86 7.25
C GLY A 69 14.55 -4.88 5.76
N LEU A 70 13.35 -4.44 5.33
CA LEU A 70 13.04 -4.26 3.91
C LEU A 70 13.80 -3.03 3.38
N THR A 71 14.43 -3.18 2.21
CA THR A 71 15.15 -2.10 1.51
C THR A 71 14.30 -1.38 0.46
N GLY A 72 13.12 -1.93 0.17
CA GLY A 72 12.18 -1.37 -0.78
C GLY A 72 10.85 -2.08 -0.72
N VAL A 73 9.79 -1.41 -1.18
CA VAL A 73 8.43 -1.93 -1.15
C VAL A 73 7.72 -1.67 -2.48
N LEU A 74 7.13 -2.75 -3.00
CA LEU A 74 6.09 -2.68 -4.04
C LEU A 74 4.77 -2.20 -3.45
N VAL A 75 4.16 -1.19 -4.06
CA VAL A 75 2.78 -0.76 -3.78
C VAL A 75 2.00 -0.73 -5.08
N THR A 76 0.77 -1.23 -5.06
CA THR A 76 -0.08 -1.36 -6.25
C THR A 76 -1.39 -0.61 -6.10
N CYS A 77 -1.98 -0.17 -7.22
CA CYS A 77 -3.34 0.33 -7.25
C CYS A 77 -3.96 0.16 -8.63
N ASP A 78 -5.30 0.09 -8.72
CA ASP A 78 -6.01 0.16 -9.99
C ASP A 78 -5.61 1.42 -10.78
N ASP A 79 -5.60 1.33 -12.12
CA ASP A 79 -5.16 2.41 -13.01
C ASP A 79 -6.07 3.65 -12.94
N ASP A 80 -7.35 3.45 -12.65
CA ASP A 80 -8.35 4.50 -12.45
C ASP A 80 -8.35 5.07 -11.02
N ASN A 81 -7.58 4.48 -10.10
CA ASN A 81 -7.44 4.97 -8.73
C ASN A 81 -6.36 6.06 -8.63
N TYR A 82 -6.62 7.19 -9.28
CA TYR A 82 -5.73 8.35 -9.29
C TYR A 82 -5.44 8.90 -7.89
N ALA A 83 -6.35 8.71 -6.93
CA ALA A 83 -6.14 9.13 -5.55
C ALA A 83 -5.01 8.33 -4.89
N SER A 84 -5.01 7.00 -5.04
CA SER A 84 -3.94 6.14 -4.53
C SER A 84 -2.63 6.37 -5.27
N ALA A 85 -2.65 6.50 -6.61
CA ALA A 85 -1.47 6.84 -7.40
C ALA A 85 -0.76 8.09 -6.86
N ARG A 86 -1.50 9.18 -6.64
CA ARG A 86 -0.95 10.42 -6.06
C ARG A 86 -0.40 10.24 -4.64
N VAL A 87 -1.02 9.38 -3.83
CA VAL A 87 -0.54 9.08 -2.47
C VAL A 87 0.79 8.34 -2.52
N ILE A 88 0.91 7.36 -3.42
CA ILE A 88 2.12 6.56 -3.61
C ILE A 88 3.26 7.42 -4.15
N GLU A 89 2.99 8.21 -5.20
CA GLU A 89 3.95 9.13 -5.82
C GLU A 89 4.46 10.18 -4.82
N LYS A 90 3.59 10.73 -3.97
CA LYS A 90 3.99 11.65 -2.89
C LYS A 90 4.89 11.03 -1.83
N ASN A 91 4.86 9.70 -1.71
CA ASN A 91 5.71 8.93 -0.80
C ASN A 91 6.98 8.41 -1.50
N GLY A 92 7.32 8.93 -2.68
CA GLY A 92 8.54 8.56 -3.41
C GLY A 92 8.37 7.35 -4.34
N GLY A 93 7.14 6.88 -4.57
CA GLY A 93 6.90 5.77 -5.48
C GLY A 93 7.18 6.10 -6.93
N GLY A 94 8.14 5.39 -7.52
CA GLY A 94 8.38 5.38 -8.96
C GLY A 94 7.51 4.33 -9.64
N LEU A 95 6.71 4.74 -10.64
CA LEU A 95 5.93 3.81 -11.46
C LEU A 95 6.90 2.91 -12.23
N ILE A 96 6.85 1.60 -11.99
CA ILE A 96 7.71 0.63 -12.69
C ILE A 96 7.06 0.10 -13.95
N ASN A 97 5.78 -0.27 -13.88
CA ASN A 97 4.99 -0.73 -15.03
C ASN A 97 3.49 -0.76 -14.68
N LYS A 98 2.69 -1.16 -15.66
CA LYS A 98 1.28 -1.53 -15.48
C LYS A 98 1.06 -2.95 -15.98
N VAL A 99 0.22 -3.71 -15.29
CA VAL A 99 -0.07 -5.12 -15.62
C VAL A 99 -1.57 -5.37 -15.56
N VAL A 100 -2.06 -6.31 -16.36
CA VAL A 100 -3.40 -6.89 -16.20
C VAL A 100 -3.17 -8.28 -15.59
N PRO A 101 -3.60 -8.53 -14.34
CA PRO A 101 -3.46 -9.86 -13.73
C PRO A 101 -4.18 -10.93 -14.56
N GLU A 102 -3.69 -12.17 -14.57
CA GLU A 102 -4.27 -13.25 -15.37
C GLU A 102 -5.77 -13.49 -15.07
N ASP A 103 -6.15 -13.35 -13.80
CA ASP A 103 -7.53 -13.52 -13.32
C ASP A 103 -8.26 -12.18 -13.08
N GLY A 104 -7.71 -11.06 -13.58
CA GLY A 104 -8.20 -9.71 -13.29
C GLY A 104 -8.63 -8.94 -14.53
N ASP A 105 -9.68 -8.12 -14.37
CA ASP A 105 -10.24 -7.32 -15.48
C ASP A 105 -9.66 -5.89 -15.53
N LYS A 106 -8.83 -5.54 -14.54
CA LYS A 106 -8.36 -4.17 -14.33
C LYS A 106 -6.87 -4.04 -14.55
N LEU A 107 -6.50 -2.97 -15.23
CA LEU A 107 -5.12 -2.54 -15.33
C LEU A 107 -4.64 -2.07 -13.95
N ILE A 108 -3.58 -2.68 -13.44
CA ILE A 108 -2.96 -2.37 -12.15
C ILE A 108 -1.67 -1.60 -12.39
N ARG A 109 -1.50 -0.49 -11.70
CA ARG A 109 -0.24 0.24 -11.60
C ARG A 109 0.62 -0.36 -10.51
N ARG A 110 1.89 -0.57 -10.81
CA ARG A 110 2.88 -1.07 -9.87
C ARG A 110 3.94 0.00 -9.64
N TYR A 111 4.16 0.32 -8.36
CA TYR A 111 5.12 1.31 -7.94
C TYR A 111 6.17 0.68 -7.03
N TRP A 112 7.42 1.00 -7.27
CA TRP A 112 8.50 0.68 -6.34
C TRP A 112 8.85 1.92 -5.51
N ILE A 113 8.97 1.75 -4.20
CA ILE A 113 9.49 2.78 -3.30
C ILE A 113 10.74 2.22 -2.64
N ASP A 114 11.87 2.91 -2.84
CA ASP A 114 13.08 2.62 -2.08
C ASP A 114 12.91 3.08 -0.64
N LEU A 115 13.29 2.20 0.28
CA LEU A 115 13.33 2.50 1.70
C LEU A 115 14.76 2.94 2.03
#